data_AF-A0A7J8ZW55-F1
#
_entry.id   AF-A0A7J8ZW55-F1
#
_cell.length_a   1.000
_cell.length_b   1.000
_cell.length_c   1.000
_cell.angle_alpha   90.00
_cell.angle_beta   90.00
_cell.angle_gamma   90.00
#
_symmetry.space_group_name_H-M   'P 1'
#
loop_
_entity.id
_entity.type
_entity.pdbx_description
1 polymer ?
#
loop_
_entity_poly.entity_id
_entity_poly.type
_entity_poly.pdbx_seq_one_letter_code
_entity_poly.pdbx_strand_id
1 'polypeptide(L)'
;MQLKQVLAYGKKGAFNVSVVLILPKGFELAPPDHISLEMKENIGNLSFQNYRPTKKNILVISLVPVVDIIPPEPELLILEGESIKLNQPLTINPNVGGFDQ
;
A
#
# COMPACT_ATOMS: atom_id res chain seq x y z
N MET A 1 7.52 2.72 -20.36
CA MET A 1 6.24 3.29 -19.87
C MET A 1 6.05 2.83 -18.44
N GLN A 2 5.94 3.72 -17.45
CA GLN A 2 5.70 3.31 -16.05
C GLN A 2 4.20 3.06 -15.85
N LEU A 3 3.86 1.89 -15.32
CA LEU A 3 2.49 1.56 -14.89
C LEU A 3 2.10 2.51 -13.75
N LYS A 4 0.83 2.91 -13.68
CA LYS A 4 0.27 3.81 -12.66
C LYS A 4 -1.05 3.26 -12.14
N GLN A 5 -1.33 3.42 -10.85
CA GLN A 5 -2.59 3.02 -10.22
C GLN A 5 -3.60 4.17 -10.21
N VAL A 6 -4.88 3.85 -10.11
CA VAL A 6 -5.94 4.84 -9.82
C VAL A 6 -5.89 5.18 -8.34
N LEU A 7 -5.63 6.45 -8.00
CA LEU A 7 -5.62 6.93 -6.62
C LEU A 7 -7.04 7.14 -6.10
N ALA A 8 -7.18 7.32 -4.77
CA ALA A 8 -8.45 7.58 -4.10
C ALA A 8 -9.14 8.90 -4.49
N TYR A 9 -8.66 9.66 -5.48
CA TYR A 9 -9.38 10.78 -6.06
C TYR A 9 -9.53 10.64 -7.59
N GLY A 10 -9.32 9.42 -8.11
CA GLY A 10 -9.64 9.02 -9.48
C GLY A 10 -8.54 9.28 -10.50
N LYS A 11 -7.47 9.98 -10.14
CA LYS A 11 -6.34 10.21 -11.06
C LYS A 11 -5.32 9.09 -11.00
N LYS A 12 -4.63 8.86 -12.12
CA LYS A 12 -3.50 7.94 -12.22
C LYS A 12 -2.28 8.49 -11.47
N GLY A 13 -1.76 7.72 -10.53
CA GLY A 13 -0.62 8.09 -9.69
C GLY A 13 0.39 6.96 -9.49
N ALA A 14 1.44 7.27 -8.74
CA ALA A 14 2.45 6.30 -8.36
C ALA A 14 1.90 5.27 -7.37
N PHE A 15 2.58 4.13 -7.29
CA PHE A 15 2.29 3.09 -6.31
C PHE A 15 2.91 3.42 -4.97
N ASN A 16 2.18 3.11 -3.90
CA ASN A 16 2.75 3.01 -2.57
C ASN A 16 3.16 1.55 -2.34
N VAL A 17 4.31 1.35 -1.71
CA VAL A 17 4.81 0.01 -1.34
C VAL A 17 4.89 -0.07 0.17
N SER A 18 4.41 -1.18 0.72
CA SER A 18 4.47 -1.47 2.14
C SER A 18 4.65 -2.95 2.38
N VAL A 19 5.36 -3.29 3.45
CA VAL A 19 5.71 -4.67 3.81
C VAL A 19 5.39 -4.89 5.28
N VAL A 20 4.89 -6.07 5.60
CA VAL A 20 4.75 -6.53 6.99
C VAL A 20 5.89 -7.49 7.28
N LEU A 21 6.75 -7.13 8.23
CA LEU A 21 7.85 -7.97 8.68
C LEU A 21 7.48 -8.63 10.00
N ILE A 22 7.42 -9.96 10.00
CA ILE A 22 7.14 -10.77 11.19
C ILE A 22 8.45 -11.42 11.65
N LEU A 23 8.94 -10.97 12.80
CA LEU A 23 10.16 -11.47 13.40
C LEU A 23 9.86 -12.53 14.48
N PRO A 24 10.83 -13.42 14.77
CA PRO A 24 10.74 -14.31 15.92
C PRO A 24 10.54 -13.55 17.23
N LYS A 25 9.98 -14.23 18.23
CA LYS A 25 9.74 -13.63 19.54
C LYS A 25 11.06 -13.17 20.18
N GLY A 26 11.07 -11.95 20.72
CA GLY A 26 12.25 -11.33 21.34
C GLY A 26 13.05 -10.42 20.41
N PHE A 27 12.77 -10.43 19.10
CA PHE A 27 13.33 -9.47 18.15
C PHE A 27 12.48 -8.21 18.09
N GLU A 28 13.14 -7.06 18.02
CA GLU A 28 12.53 -5.73 17.93
C GLU A 28 13.37 -4.86 16.99
N LEU A 29 12.80 -3.74 16.54
CA LEU A 29 13.55 -2.74 15.77
C LEU A 29 14.73 -2.20 16.59
N ALA A 30 15.90 -2.10 15.97
CA ALA A 30 17.08 -1.56 16.62
C ALA A 30 16.87 -0.10 17.04
N PRO A 31 17.33 0.31 18.24
CA PRO A 31 17.34 1.73 18.62
C PRO A 31 18.14 2.56 17.61
N PRO A 32 17.75 3.82 17.33
CA PRO A 32 18.44 4.67 16.36
C PRO A 32 19.94 4.86 16.66
N ASP A 33 20.32 4.79 17.93
CA ASP A 33 21.71 4.94 18.39
C ASP A 33 22.59 3.72 18.07
N HIS A 34 21.98 2.59 17.73
CA HIS A 34 22.68 1.34 17.41
C HIS A 34 22.82 1.11 15.90
N ILE A 35 22.36 2.05 15.06
CA ILE A 35 22.40 1.96 13.60
C ILE A 35 23.56 2.83 13.08
N SER A 36 24.47 2.23 12.31
CA SER A 36 25.59 2.95 11.69
C SER A 36 25.12 4.04 10.73
N LEU A 37 25.95 5.05 10.48
CA LEU A 37 25.64 6.13 9.54
C LEU A 37 25.30 5.60 8.15
N GLU A 38 26.08 4.64 7.65
CA GLU A 38 25.86 3.97 6.38
C GLU A 38 24.50 3.24 6.32
N MET A 39 24.11 2.53 7.38
CA MET A 39 22.81 1.87 7.42
C MET A 39 21.66 2.88 7.49
N LYS A 40 21.83 4.01 8.20
CA LYS A 40 20.82 5.08 8.23
C LYS A 40 20.58 5.67 6.85
N GLU A 41 21.65 5.90 6.09
CA GLU A 41 21.55 6.40 4.70
C GLU A 41 20.82 5.39 3.80
N ASN A 42 21.10 4.09 3.95
CA ASN A 42 20.43 3.03 3.19
C ASN A 42 18.94 2.85 3.57
N ILE A 43 18.58 3.04 4.84
CA ILE A 43 17.18 3.01 5.30
C ILE A 43 16.40 4.20 4.74
N GLY A 44 17.06 5.35 4.55
CA GLY A 44 16.47 6.52 3.92
C GLY A 44 15.17 6.97 4.58
N ASN A 45 14.11 7.11 3.78
CA ASN A 45 12.81 7.64 4.21
C ASN A 45 11.80 6.54 4.61
N LEU A 46 12.27 5.34 4.93
CA LEU A 46 11.37 4.27 5.39
C LEU A 46 10.79 4.60 6.77
N SER A 47 9.47 4.48 6.89
CA SER A 47 8.75 4.54 8.15
C SER A 47 8.59 3.13 8.70
N PHE A 48 8.84 2.98 10.01
CA PHE A 48 8.63 1.73 10.75
C PHE A 48 7.56 1.96 11.81
N GLN A 49 6.52 1.14 11.78
CA GLN A 49 5.44 1.20 12.75
C GLN A 49 5.22 -0.18 13.36
N ASN A 50 5.04 -0.23 14.68
CA ASN A 50 4.62 -1.47 15.32
C ASN A 50 3.19 -1.78 14.91
N TYR A 51 2.92 -3.03 14.51
CA TYR A 51 1.57 -3.46 14.18
C TYR A 51 0.60 -3.32 15.37
N ARG A 52 1.11 -3.53 16.60
CA ARG A 52 0.39 -3.24 17.85
C ARG A 52 1.34 -2.70 18.91
N PRO A 53 0.88 -1.86 19.85
CA PRO A 53 1.72 -1.34 20.93
C PRO A 53 2.41 -2.43 21.77
N THR A 54 1.74 -3.59 21.96
CA THR A 54 2.26 -4.70 22.77
C THR A 54 3.05 -5.74 21.97
N LYS A 55 3.08 -5.65 20.63
CA LYS A 55 3.78 -6.61 19.76
C LYS A 55 4.81 -5.88 18.92
N LYS A 56 6.04 -5.84 19.42
CA LYS A 56 7.17 -5.15 18.79
C LYS A 56 7.93 -5.99 17.74
N ASN A 57 7.65 -7.29 17.67
CA ASN A 57 8.24 -8.19 16.68
C ASN A 57 7.49 -8.21 15.34
N ILE A 58 6.43 -7.42 15.19
CA ILE A 58 5.66 -7.30 13.95
C ILE A 58 5.68 -5.83 13.54
N LEU A 59 6.33 -5.55 12.41
CA LEU A 59 6.58 -4.21 11.92
C LEU A 59 5.87 -4.00 10.58
N VAL A 60 5.21 -2.86 10.44
CA VAL A 60 4.72 -2.35 9.16
C VAL A 60 5.75 -1.34 8.67
N ILE A 61 6.26 -1.57 7.46
CA ILE A 61 7.29 -0.74 6.83
C ILE A 61 6.69 -0.09 5.58
N SER A 62 6.79 1.23 5.45
CA SER A 62 6.26 1.97 4.30
C SER A 62 7.14 3.15 3.89
N LEU A 63 7.07 3.56 2.61
CA LEU A 63 7.71 4.80 2.13
C LEU A 63 6.87 6.05 2.41
N VAL A 64 5.58 5.90 2.71
CA VAL A 64 4.62 7.02 2.77
C VAL A 64 3.71 6.85 4.00
N PRO A 65 3.35 7.93 4.71
CA PRO A 65 2.37 7.90 5.78
C PRO A 65 0.97 7.52 5.25
N VAL A 66 0.19 6.82 6.06
CA VAL A 66 -1.19 6.44 5.75
C VAL A 66 -2.07 7.68 5.82
N VAL A 67 -2.70 8.05 4.70
CA VAL A 67 -3.68 9.14 4.60
C VAL A 67 -5.00 8.54 4.17
N ASP A 68 -6.06 8.79 4.95
CA ASP A 68 -7.40 8.31 4.64
C ASP A 68 -8.07 9.27 3.63
N ILE A 69 -8.47 8.75 2.47
CA ILE A 69 -9.10 9.51 1.38
C ILE A 69 -10.30 8.72 0.87
N ILE A 70 -11.44 9.39 0.66
CA ILE A 70 -12.65 8.79 0.11
C ILE A 70 -12.49 8.59 -1.41
N PRO A 71 -12.58 7.35 -1.94
CA PRO A 71 -12.40 7.05 -3.36
C PRO A 71 -13.61 7.51 -4.22
N PRO A 72 -13.38 7.96 -5.46
CA PRO A 72 -14.45 8.17 -6.44
C PRO A 72 -14.91 6.85 -7.05
N GLU A 73 -16.05 6.90 -7.75
CA GLU A 73 -16.62 5.74 -8.43
C GLU A 73 -15.76 5.24 -9.61
N PRO A 74 -15.73 3.92 -9.86
CA PRO A 74 -15.02 3.32 -10.98
C PRO A 74 -15.69 3.63 -12.34
N GLU A 75 -14.88 3.62 -13.40
CA GLU A 75 -15.33 3.91 -14.76
C GLU A 75 -16.31 2.84 -15.28
N LEU A 76 -17.47 3.30 -15.77
CA LEU A 76 -18.50 2.44 -16.34
C LEU A 76 -18.12 1.98 -17.76
N LEU A 77 -18.36 0.70 -18.02
CA LEU A 77 -18.19 0.07 -19.33
C LEU A 77 -19.47 0.08 -20.18
N ILE A 78 -20.62 0.36 -19.56
CA ILE A 78 -21.94 0.34 -20.18
C ILE A 78 -22.46 1.76 -20.44
N LEU A 79 -23.29 1.90 -21.46
CA LEU A 79 -23.99 3.15 -21.77
C LEU A 79 -25.43 3.11 -21.26
N GLU A 80 -26.02 4.29 -21.02
CA GLU A 80 -27.44 4.38 -20.67
C GLU A 80 -28.32 3.74 -21.76
N GLY A 81 -29.21 2.84 -21.34
CA GLY A 81 -30.11 2.11 -22.25
C GLY A 81 -29.57 0.80 -22.82
N GLU A 82 -28.34 0.40 -22.48
CA GLU A 82 -27.78 -0.89 -22.91
C GLU A 82 -28.42 -2.08 -22.16
N SER A 83 -28.79 -3.14 -22.89
CA SER A 83 -29.30 -4.36 -22.28
C SER A 83 -28.17 -5.19 -21.65
N ILE A 84 -28.22 -5.38 -20.34
CA ILE A 84 -27.16 -6.04 -19.56
C ILE A 84 -27.47 -7.53 -19.41
N LYS A 85 -26.45 -8.40 -19.56
CA LYS A 85 -26.57 -9.82 -19.22
C LYS A 85 -26.28 -10.06 -17.73
N LEU A 86 -26.90 -11.09 -17.15
CA LEU A 86 -26.58 -11.52 -15.79
C LEU A 86 -25.07 -11.80 -15.65
N ASN A 87 -24.45 -11.23 -14.62
CA ASN A 87 -23.01 -11.31 -14.33
C ASN A 87 -22.07 -10.58 -15.30
N GLN A 88 -22.59 -9.74 -16.20
CA GLN A 88 -21.75 -8.85 -17.01
C GLN A 88 -21.08 -7.80 -16.10
N PRO A 89 -19.76 -7.60 -16.19
CA PRO A 89 -19.08 -6.55 -15.44
C PRO A 89 -19.50 -5.17 -15.94
N LEU A 90 -19.84 -4.27 -15.02
CA LEU A 90 -20.26 -2.90 -15.33
C LEU A 90 -19.09 -1.92 -15.36
N THR A 91 -17.93 -2.29 -14.81
CA THR A 91 -16.74 -1.45 -14.73
C THR A 91 -15.50 -2.27 -15.07
N ILE A 92 -14.39 -1.60 -15.39
CA ILE A 92 -13.07 -2.26 -15.38
C ILE A 92 -12.62 -2.51 -13.93
N ASN A 93 -11.73 -3.48 -13.74
CA ASN A 93 -10.97 -3.58 -12.49
C ASN A 93 -9.82 -2.56 -12.51
N PRO A 94 -9.85 -1.48 -11.70
CA PRO A 94 -8.78 -0.50 -11.69
C PRO A 94 -7.53 -0.97 -10.94
N ASN A 95 -7.60 -2.12 -10.24
CA ASN A 95 -6.49 -2.64 -9.47
C ASN A 95 -5.38 -3.17 -10.38
N VAL A 96 -4.19 -2.62 -10.19
CA VAL A 96 -2.94 -3.01 -10.86
C VAL A 96 -1.84 -3.34 -9.85
N GLY A 97 -2.16 -3.38 -8.56
CA GLY A 97 -1.29 -3.81 -7.48
C GLY A 97 -1.56 -5.25 -7.04
N GLY A 98 -0.87 -5.67 -5.99
CA GLY A 98 -1.00 -7.00 -5.41
C GLY A 98 -0.37 -7.08 -4.02
N PHE A 99 -0.68 -8.14 -3.30
CA PHE A 99 -0.06 -8.48 -2.03
C PHE A 99 0.42 -9.93 -2.11
N ASP A 100 1.59 -10.19 -1.54
CA ASP A 100 2.21 -11.51 -1.48
C ASP A 100 2.83 -11.73 -0.09
N GLN A 101 3.08 -13.00 0.29
CA GLN A 101 3.54 -13.42 1.62
C GLN A 101 4.93 -14.04 1.61
#